data_AF-A0A8J8JXQ4-F1
#
_entry.id   AF-A0A8J8JXQ4-F1
#
_cell.length_a   1.000
_cell.length_b   1.000
_cell.length_c   1.000
_cell.angle_alpha   90.00
_cell.angle_beta   90.00
_cell.angle_gamma   90.00
#
_symmetry.space_group_name_H-M   'P 1'
#
loop_
_entity.id
_entity.type
_entity.pdbx_description
1 polymer ?
#
loop_
_entity_poly.entity_id
_entity_poly.type
_entity_poly.pdbx_seq_one_letter_code
_entity_poly.pdbx_strand_id
1 'polypeptide(L)' 'PKQEIDYLLPDILAKGGDYTDITSIAGHESVLANGGEVKMLSLFEGHSTTSIIKSIKNNDS' A
#
# COMPACT_ATOMS: atom_id res chain seq x y z
N PRO A 1 12.27 -2.19 -0.79
CA PRO A 1 11.27 -1.76 0.22
C PRO A 1 11.56 -2.25 1.64
N LYS A 2 11.81 -3.55 1.85
CA LYS A 2 12.04 -4.07 3.20
C LYS A 2 13.29 -3.46 3.85
N GLN A 3 14.40 -3.39 3.14
CA GLN A 3 15.66 -2.86 3.68
C GLN A 3 15.54 -1.42 4.19
N GLU A 4 14.79 -0.58 3.48
CA GLU A 4 14.57 0.81 3.86
C GLU A 4 13.60 0.93 5.05
N ILE A 5 12.57 0.07 5.10
CA ILE A 5 11.64 0.02 6.23
C ILE A 5 12.35 -0.50 7.49
N ASP A 6 13.21 -1.49 7.36
CA ASP A 6 14.00 -2.03 8.47
C ASP A 6 15.07 -1.04 8.95
N TYR A 7 15.54 -0.15 8.07
CA TYR A 7 16.45 0.94 8.45
C TYR A 7 15.72 2.08 9.18
N LEU A 8 14.53 2.44 8.70
CA LEU A 8 13.76 3.56 9.26
C LEU A 8 12.92 3.18 10.49
N LEU A 9 12.50 1.91 10.59
CA LEU A 9 11.64 1.36 11.63
C LEU A 9 10.49 2.29 12.05
N PRO A 10 9.56 2.60 11.12
CA PRO A 10 8.50 3.55 11.42
C PRO A 10 7.55 3.01 12.50
N ASP A 11 7.02 3.92 13.32
CA ASP A 11 5.97 3.59 14.30
C ASP A 11 4.67 3.13 13.61
N ILE A 12 4.42 3.62 12.39
CA ILE A 12 3.26 3.24 11.58
C ILE A 12 3.68 3.00 10.13
N LEU A 13 3.40 1.80 9.62
CA LEU A 13 3.54 1.44 8.21
C LEU A 13 2.16 1.33 7.55
N ALA A 14 1.80 2.31 6.72
CA ALA A 14 0.55 2.27 5.95
C ALA A 14 0.80 1.94 4.48
N LYS A 15 0.04 1.00 3.93
CA LYS A 15 0.02 0.67 2.50
C LYS A 15 -1.39 0.64 1.96
N GLY A 16 -1.64 1.43 0.94
CA GLY A 16 -2.82 1.29 0.08
C GLY A 16 -2.58 0.28 -1.02
N GLY A 17 -3.62 -0.46 -1.41
CA GLY A 17 -3.53 -1.49 -2.44
C GLY A 17 -4.53 -2.60 -2.24
N ASP A 18 -4.53 -3.57 -3.15
CA ASP A 18 -5.38 -4.77 -3.09
C ASP A 18 -4.82 -5.84 -2.13
N TYR A 19 -4.14 -5.42 -1.06
CA TYR A 19 -3.57 -6.33 -0.07
C TYR A 19 -4.70 -7.00 0.72
N THR A 20 -4.69 -8.33 0.76
CA THR A 20 -5.68 -9.12 1.52
C THR A 20 -5.22 -9.44 2.94
N ASP A 21 -3.91 -9.34 3.20
CA ASP A 21 -3.28 -9.63 4.49
C ASP A 21 -2.04 -8.75 4.69
N ILE A 22 -1.83 -8.24 5.90
CA ILE A 22 -0.64 -7.48 6.28
C ILE A 22 0.65 -8.27 6.09
N THR A 23 0.61 -9.61 6.14
CA THR A 23 1.78 -10.47 5.94
C THR A 23 2.38 -10.36 4.54
N SER A 24 1.59 -9.91 3.57
CA SER A 24 2.04 -9.64 2.20
C SER A 24 2.73 -8.27 2.04
N ILE A 25 2.73 -7.44 3.08
CA ILE A 25 3.41 -6.13 3.09
C ILE A 25 4.88 -6.33 3.46
N ALA A 26 5.79 -5.92 2.58
CA ALA A 26 7.22 -5.93 2.87
C ALA A 26 7.53 -5.06 4.11
N GLY A 27 8.23 -5.64 5.10
CA GLY A 27 8.63 -4.96 6.33
C GLY A 27 7.60 -5.02 7.48
N HIS A 28 6.44 -5.66 7.28
CA HIS A 28 5.41 -5.77 8.34
C HIS A 28 5.95 -6.40 9.63
N GLU A 29 6.72 -7.49 9.52
CA GLU A 29 7.28 -8.22 10.66
C GLU A 29 8.19 -7.32 11.50
N SER A 30 9.09 -6.58 10.86
CA SER A 30 10.05 -5.71 11.54
C SER A 30 9.36 -4.55 12.26
N VAL A 31 8.31 -3.97 11.66
CA VAL A 31 7.51 -2.92 12.29
C VAL A 31 6.73 -3.46 13.50
N LEU A 32 6.07 -4.61 13.36
CA LEU A 32 5.33 -5.25 14.46
C LEU A 32 6.25 -5.68 15.60
N ALA A 33 7.41 -6.25 15.28
CA ALA A 33 8.42 -6.65 16.27
C ALA A 33 9.00 -5.45 17.04
N ASN A 34 9.03 -4.27 16.42
CA ASN A 34 9.43 -3.01 17.05
C ASN A 34 8.29 -2.32 17.81
N GLY A 35 7.11 -2.95 17.92
CA GLY A 35 5.94 -2.39 18.61
C GLY A 35 5.15 -1.37 17.79
N GLY A 36 5.46 -1.22 16.51
CA GLY A 36 4.72 -0.35 15.58
C GLY A 36 3.46 -1.01 15.03
N GLU A 37 2.70 -0.24 14.25
CA GLU A 37 1.43 -0.66 13.67
C GLU A 37 1.50 -0.77 12.14
N VAL A 38 0.85 -1.78 11.56
CA VAL A 38 0.73 -1.94 10.11
C VAL A 38 -0.73 -1.72 9.69
N LYS A 39 -0.97 -0.77 8.78
CA LYS A 39 -2.30 -0.40 8.29
C LYS A 39 -2.46 -0.69 6.80
N MET A 40 -3.48 -1.48 6.47
CA MET A 40 -3.97 -1.59 5.10
C MET A 40 -4.99 -0.49 4.83
N LEU A 41 -4.77 0.27 3.77
CA LEU A 41 -5.70 1.29 3.32
C LEU A 41 -6.50 0.73 2.13
N SER A 42 -7.82 0.79 2.22
CA SER A 42 -8.69 0.40 1.11
C SER A 42 -8.52 1.36 -0.08
N LEU A 43 -8.48 0.81 -1.29
CA LEU A 43 -8.60 1.60 -2.51
C LEU A 43 -10.03 2.12 -2.63
N PHE A 44 -10.18 3.43 -2.82
CA PHE A 44 -11.46 4.01 -3.22
C PHE A 44 -11.70 3.73 -4.70
N GLU A 45 -12.81 3.06 -5.02
CA GLU A 45 -13.18 2.79 -6.41
C GLU A 45 -13.28 4.10 -7.22
N GLY A 46 -12.81 4.08 -8.46
CA GLY A 46 -12.82 5.25 -9.37
C GLY A 46 -11.60 6.17 -9.25
N HIS A 47 -10.76 6.04 -8.22
CA HIS A 47 -9.57 6.89 -8.01
C HIS A 47 -8.25 6.21 -8.37
N SER A 48 -8.26 5.13 -9.16
CA SER A 48 -7.02 4.54 -9.65
C SER A 48 -6.53 5.26 -10.90
N THR A 49 -5.22 5.46 -11.03
CA THR A 49 -4.60 6.00 -12.25
C THR A 49 -4.98 5.16 -13.47
N THR A 50 -5.10 3.84 -13.30
CA THR A 50 -5.55 2.92 -14.35
C THR A 50 -6.98 3.23 -14.80
N SER A 51 -7.90 3.48 -13.87
CA SER A 51 -9.29 3.86 -14.17
C SER A 51 -9.35 5.20 -14.89
N ILE A 52 -8.55 6.17 -14.46
CA ILE A 52 -8.42 7.48 -15.11
C ILE A 52 -7.91 7.30 -16.55
N ILE A 53 -6.83 6.56 -16.76
CA ILE A 53 -6.26 6.30 -18.10
C ILE A 53 -7.27 5.56 -19.00
N LYS A 54 -7.98 4.56 -18.47
CA LYS A 54 -9.04 3.85 -19.22
C LYS A 54 -10.17 4.79 -19.62
N SER A 55 -10.60 5.68 -18.72
CA SER A 55 -11.64 6.67 -19.02
C SER A 55 -11.20 7.65 -20.09
N ILE A 56 -9.93 8.08 -20.08
CA ILE A 56 -9.37 8.94 -21.15
C ILE A 56 -9.39 8.18 -22.48
N LYS A 57 -8.82 6.96 -22.52
CA LYS A 57 -8.73 6.15 -23.76
C LYS A 57 -10.09 5.74 -24.34
N ASN A 58 -11.09 5.50 -23.48
CA ASN A 58 -12.43 5.13 -23.94
C ASN A 58 -13.24 6.34 -24.45
N ASN A 59 -12.84 7.56 -24.10
CA ASN A 59 -13.48 8.79 -24.60
C ASN A 59 -12.95 9.26 -25.96
N ASP A 60 -11.88 8.65 -26.48
CA ASP A 60 -11.30 8.97 -27.81
C ASP A 60 -11.87 8.09 -28.94
N SER A 61 -13.14 7.67 -28.84
CA SER A 61 -13.85 6.98 -29.95
C SER A 61 -14.27 7.94 -31.06
#